data_AF-M4D6I2-F1
#
_entry.id   AF-M4D6I2-F1
#
_cell.length_a   1.000
_cell.length_b   1.000
_cell.length_c   1.000
_cell.angle_alpha   90.00
_cell.angle_beta   90.00
_cell.angle_gamma   90.00
#
_symmetry.space_group_name_H-M   'P 1'
#
loop_
_entity.id
_entity.type
_entity.pdbx_description
1 polymer ?
#
loop_
_entity_poly.entity_id
_entity_poly.type
_entity_poly.pdbx_seq_one_letter_code
_entity_poly.pdbx_strand_id
1 'polypeptide(L)'
;MMNLSRSVALISLFLLPLLTFSFSVDNPTDRRVLVLLDDLSLKSSHSIFFSTLKSRGFDLDFKLAEDSKLALQRYGQYVYDGLIIFAPSTERFGGSLDSKSIADFVDSGRDLILSADTSASDLIRGIALECGVDFDEDSSAMVIDHSSFSVSDVDGDHTLIAADGLVKSHAILGKTKIEAPVLFRGVAHSLNPTNNLVLKVLSASPSAYSANPSSKLSSPPQLTGSAISLVSVMQARNNARVVISGSLQLFSDRLFRSGVQKAGSPNKYEKSGNQQFVTELSKWVFHERGHLKAGSLVHHRVGETDEPAIYRIKDDLEFSVEILEWSGKSWEPYVADDVQVQFYMMSPYVLKTLSTDKKGLYHTSFKVPDVYGVFQFKVEYEKLGYTTLSLSKQIPVRPYRHNEYERFIPTAYPYYGACFTTMAGFFVFSFVYLYHK
;
A
#
# COMPACT_ATOMS: atom_id res chain seq x y z
N MET A 1 -33.13 -56.49 25.49
CA MET A 1 -31.90 -57.27 25.23
C MET A 1 -31.34 -56.84 23.88
N MET A 2 -30.19 -56.16 23.92
CA MET A 2 -29.10 -56.16 22.95
C MET A 2 -29.27 -55.78 21.46
N ASN A 3 -28.38 -54.86 21.08
CA ASN A 3 -27.73 -54.59 19.78
C ASN A 3 -28.34 -53.40 19.02
N LEU A 4 -27.88 -52.16 19.20
CA LEU A 4 -26.51 -51.61 19.14
C LEU A 4 -25.78 -51.99 17.83
N SER A 5 -25.48 -50.97 17.03
CA SER A 5 -24.49 -50.89 15.94
C SER A 5 -25.08 -50.53 14.58
N ARG A 6 -25.31 -49.22 14.35
CA ARG A 6 -25.05 -48.51 13.07
C ARG A 6 -24.91 -47.00 13.34
N SER A 7 -23.87 -46.63 14.07
CA SER A 7 -23.53 -45.22 14.32
C SER A 7 -22.02 -45.00 14.32
N VAL A 8 -21.32 -45.28 13.21
CA VAL A 8 -19.98 -44.72 12.96
C VAL A 8 -19.76 -44.66 11.44
N ALA A 9 -19.50 -43.45 10.94
CA ALA A 9 -18.86 -43.07 9.67
C ALA A 9 -19.62 -41.93 8.94
N LEU A 10 -19.95 -40.84 9.65
CA LEU A 10 -19.90 -39.53 9.02
C LEU A 10 -18.51 -38.96 9.32
N ILE A 11 -17.54 -39.36 8.49
CA ILE A 11 -16.22 -38.73 8.50
C ILE A 11 -16.42 -37.31 7.99
N SER A 12 -15.97 -36.38 8.81
CA SER A 12 -15.85 -34.95 8.57
C SER A 12 -15.36 -34.65 7.16
N LEU A 13 -16.20 -34.02 6.36
CA LEU A 13 -15.74 -33.14 5.29
C LEU A 13 -16.25 -31.74 5.62
N PHE A 14 -15.66 -31.14 6.66
CA PHE A 14 -15.57 -29.69 6.72
C PHE A 14 -14.75 -29.28 5.50
N LEU A 15 -15.41 -29.01 4.38
CA LEU A 15 -14.85 -28.12 3.36
C LEU A 15 -14.61 -26.80 4.09
N LEU A 16 -13.38 -26.57 4.54
CA LEU A 16 -12.94 -25.22 4.81
C LEU A 16 -13.19 -24.42 3.53
N PRO A 17 -13.94 -23.31 3.58
CA PRO A 17 -13.80 -22.33 2.51
C PRO A 17 -12.37 -21.84 2.63
N LEU A 18 -11.50 -22.24 1.69
CA LEU A 18 -10.26 -21.51 1.45
C LEU A 18 -10.66 -20.10 1.00
N LEU A 19 -10.84 -19.22 1.97
CA LEU A 19 -10.89 -17.79 1.77
C LEU A 19 -9.48 -17.40 1.32
N THR A 20 -9.26 -17.35 0.01
CA THR A 20 -8.00 -16.84 -0.53
C THR A 20 -7.99 -15.32 -0.33
N PHE A 21 -7.48 -14.88 0.82
CA PHE A 21 -6.93 -13.55 0.94
C PHE A 21 -5.66 -13.49 0.07
N SER A 22 -5.54 -12.47 -0.78
CA SER A 22 -4.39 -12.27 -1.68
C SER A 22 -3.02 -12.31 -0.95
N PHE A 23 -3.06 -11.99 0.35
CA PHE A 23 -1.98 -12.19 1.29
C PHE A 23 -2.50 -13.06 2.46
N SER A 24 -1.99 -14.28 2.60
CA SER A 24 -2.25 -15.10 3.78
C SER A 24 -1.22 -14.79 4.86
N VAL A 25 -1.69 -14.22 5.96
CA VAL A 25 -0.86 -13.95 7.15
C VAL A 25 -0.25 -15.24 7.71
N ASP A 26 -0.95 -16.37 7.52
CA ASP A 26 -0.57 -17.66 8.08
C ASP A 26 0.48 -18.40 7.23
N ASN A 27 0.55 -18.14 5.91
CA ASN A 27 1.56 -18.70 5.00
C ASN A 27 1.98 -17.69 3.91
N PRO A 28 2.71 -16.62 4.28
CA PRO A 28 3.08 -15.55 3.35
C PRO A 28 4.15 -15.96 2.31
N THR A 29 4.82 -17.10 2.49
CA THR A 29 5.93 -17.56 1.65
C THR A 29 5.56 -18.59 0.58
N ASP A 30 4.45 -19.31 0.73
CA ASP A 30 3.99 -20.34 -0.23
C ASP A 30 3.05 -19.73 -1.28
N ARG A 31 3.50 -18.65 -1.92
CA ARG A 31 2.73 -17.95 -2.95
C ARG A 31 3.01 -18.54 -4.32
N ARG A 32 1.94 -18.86 -5.04
CA ARG A 32 2.04 -19.37 -6.42
C ARG A 32 1.98 -18.21 -7.40
N VAL A 33 3.00 -18.04 -8.23
CA VAL A 33 3.11 -16.93 -9.18
C VAL A 33 3.08 -17.46 -10.60
N LEU A 34 2.17 -16.91 -11.43
CA LEU A 34 2.13 -17.19 -12.85
C LEU A 34 3.12 -16.28 -13.58
N VAL A 35 4.00 -16.87 -14.38
CA VAL A 35 4.94 -16.14 -15.24
C VAL A 35 4.56 -16.37 -16.69
N LEU A 36 4.14 -15.30 -17.36
CA LEU A 36 3.85 -15.28 -18.79
C LEU A 36 5.08 -14.80 -19.55
N LEU A 37 5.48 -15.59 -20.54
CA LEU A 37 6.63 -15.32 -21.39
C LEU A 37 6.19 -15.20 -22.86
N ASP A 38 6.80 -14.28 -23.60
CA ASP A 38 6.71 -14.28 -25.08
C ASP A 38 7.40 -15.53 -25.65
N ASP A 39 8.60 -15.86 -25.14
CA ASP A 39 9.38 -17.02 -25.55
C ASP A 39 9.96 -17.74 -24.33
N LEU A 40 10.00 -19.07 -24.40
CA LEU A 40 10.58 -19.92 -23.35
C LEU A 40 12.08 -19.66 -23.14
N SER A 41 12.78 -19.12 -24.14
CA SER A 41 14.19 -18.71 -23.99
C SER A 41 14.39 -17.67 -22.88
N LEU A 42 13.38 -16.85 -22.58
CA LEU A 42 13.41 -15.84 -21.52
C LEU A 42 13.66 -16.45 -20.13
N LYS A 43 13.24 -17.71 -19.93
CA LYS A 43 13.52 -18.44 -18.69
C LYS A 43 15.02 -18.62 -18.45
N SER A 44 15.80 -18.78 -19.52
CA SER A 44 17.26 -18.93 -19.45
C SER A 44 17.98 -17.58 -19.36
N SER A 45 17.49 -16.55 -20.07
CA SER A 45 18.13 -15.23 -20.08
C SER A 45 17.83 -14.38 -18.85
N HIS A 46 16.79 -14.72 -18.09
CA HIS A 46 16.38 -14.05 -16.84
C HIS A 46 16.48 -15.00 -15.64
N SER A 47 17.35 -16.01 -15.74
CA SER A 47 17.43 -17.10 -14.78
C SER A 47 17.81 -16.63 -13.37
N ILE A 48 18.64 -15.58 -13.25
CA ILE A 48 19.06 -15.02 -11.96
C ILE A 48 17.85 -14.39 -11.25
N PHE A 49 17.02 -13.62 -11.96
CA PHE A 49 15.81 -13.03 -11.39
C PHE A 49 14.86 -14.12 -10.85
N PHE A 50 14.54 -15.11 -11.70
CA PHE A 50 13.63 -16.19 -11.30
C PHE A 50 14.22 -17.09 -10.21
N SER A 51 15.53 -17.35 -10.21
CA SER A 51 16.19 -18.10 -9.15
C SER A 51 16.15 -17.36 -7.82
N THR A 52 16.25 -16.02 -7.85
CA THR A 52 16.14 -15.19 -6.65
C THR A 52 14.74 -15.30 -6.06
N LEU A 53 13.67 -15.25 -6.89
CA LEU A 53 12.30 -15.49 -6.44
C LEU A 53 12.12 -16.90 -5.86
N LYS A 54 12.55 -17.94 -6.56
CA LYS A 54 12.46 -19.33 -6.07
C LYS A 54 13.20 -19.55 -4.74
N SER A 55 14.37 -18.93 -4.57
CA SER A 55 15.15 -19.02 -3.34
C SER A 55 14.46 -18.40 -2.12
N ARG A 56 13.45 -17.53 -2.35
CA ARG A 56 12.63 -16.90 -1.31
C ARG A 56 11.32 -17.66 -1.02
N GLY A 57 11.04 -18.75 -1.74
CA GLY A 57 9.89 -19.63 -1.48
C GLY A 57 8.76 -19.57 -2.53
N PHE A 58 8.84 -18.68 -3.53
CA PHE A 58 7.79 -18.55 -4.54
C PHE A 58 7.76 -19.75 -5.50
N ASP A 59 6.56 -20.33 -5.70
CA ASP A 59 6.32 -21.35 -6.72
C ASP A 59 6.02 -20.67 -8.07
N LEU A 60 6.96 -20.77 -9.01
CA LEU A 60 6.85 -20.13 -10.32
C LEU A 60 6.34 -21.11 -11.38
N ASP A 61 5.15 -20.83 -11.89
CA ASP A 61 4.53 -21.55 -13.01
C ASP A 61 4.76 -20.78 -14.31
N PHE A 62 5.59 -21.34 -15.21
CA PHE A 62 5.97 -20.69 -16.47
C PHE A 62 5.07 -21.14 -17.60
N LYS A 63 4.44 -20.20 -18.28
CA LYS A 63 3.60 -20.46 -19.46
C LYS A 63 3.88 -19.45 -20.57
N LEU A 64 3.63 -19.87 -21.80
CA LEU A 64 3.61 -18.96 -22.94
C LEU A 64 2.36 -18.09 -22.85
N ALA A 65 2.49 -16.82 -23.21
CA ALA A 65 1.39 -15.85 -23.13
C ALA A 65 0.19 -16.23 -24.02
N GLU A 66 0.43 -16.97 -25.10
CA GLU A 66 -0.60 -17.44 -26.05
C GLU A 66 -1.21 -18.81 -25.70
N ASP A 67 -0.85 -19.42 -24.57
CA ASP A 67 -1.36 -20.76 -24.21
C ASP A 67 -2.88 -20.74 -23.98
N SER A 68 -3.61 -21.53 -24.76
CA SER A 68 -5.06 -21.72 -24.66
C SER A 68 -5.57 -22.18 -23.27
N LYS A 69 -4.69 -22.73 -22.42
CA LYS A 69 -5.05 -23.23 -21.08
C LYS A 69 -4.87 -22.21 -19.96
N LEU A 70 -4.54 -20.96 -20.30
CA LEU A 70 -4.41 -19.88 -19.34
C LEU A 70 -5.75 -19.51 -18.71
N ALA A 71 -5.75 -19.49 -17.38
CA ALA A 71 -6.87 -19.02 -16.57
C ALA A 71 -6.33 -18.57 -15.20
N LEU A 72 -6.63 -17.34 -14.79
CA LEU A 72 -6.33 -16.85 -13.45
C LEU A 72 -7.33 -17.35 -12.42
N GLN A 73 -8.58 -17.56 -12.85
CA GLN A 73 -9.69 -17.97 -12.00
C GLN A 73 -10.28 -19.29 -12.47
N ARG A 74 -10.63 -20.17 -11.52
CA ARG A 74 -11.39 -21.41 -11.75
C ARG A 74 -12.48 -21.51 -10.69
N TYR A 75 -13.72 -21.70 -11.14
CA TYR A 75 -14.89 -21.83 -10.24
C TYR A 75 -15.03 -20.67 -9.23
N GLY A 76 -14.75 -19.44 -9.66
CA GLY A 76 -14.85 -18.25 -8.81
C GLY A 76 -13.64 -18.02 -7.89
N GLN A 77 -12.66 -18.92 -7.86
CA GLN A 77 -11.46 -18.80 -7.05
C GLN A 77 -10.22 -18.54 -7.91
N TYR A 78 -9.35 -17.65 -7.45
CA TYR A 78 -8.08 -17.37 -8.09
C TYR A 78 -7.05 -18.44 -7.76
N VAL A 79 -6.32 -18.90 -8.78
CA VAL A 79 -5.36 -20.02 -8.69
C VAL A 79 -3.93 -19.54 -8.38
N TYR A 80 -3.65 -18.26 -8.60
CA TYR A 80 -2.32 -17.65 -8.46
C TYR A 80 -2.38 -16.40 -7.58
N ASP A 81 -1.33 -16.17 -6.80
CA ASP A 81 -1.15 -15.05 -5.87
C ASP A 81 -0.44 -13.84 -6.44
N GLY A 82 0.31 -14.04 -7.52
CA GLY A 82 0.90 -12.96 -8.29
C GLY A 82 0.99 -13.31 -9.76
N LEU A 83 1.16 -12.28 -10.57
CA LEU A 83 1.30 -12.38 -12.02
C LEU A 83 2.56 -11.62 -12.46
N ILE A 84 3.39 -12.25 -13.27
CA ILE A 84 4.55 -11.63 -13.93
C ILE A 84 4.33 -11.75 -15.43
N ILE A 85 4.31 -10.62 -16.13
CA ILE A 85 4.09 -10.53 -17.58
C ILE A 85 5.40 -10.05 -18.22
N PHE A 86 6.21 -11.01 -18.68
CA PHE A 86 7.41 -10.80 -19.48
C PHE A 86 7.12 -11.17 -20.93
N ALA A 87 6.06 -10.55 -21.44
CA ALA A 87 5.50 -10.83 -22.75
C ALA A 87 5.13 -9.54 -23.50
N PRO A 88 6.11 -8.64 -23.74
CA PRO A 88 5.85 -7.32 -24.32
C PRO A 88 5.19 -7.38 -25.70
N SER A 89 5.54 -8.35 -26.55
CA SER A 89 5.06 -8.42 -27.94
C SER A 89 3.72 -9.14 -28.13
N THR A 90 3.16 -9.71 -27.06
CA THR A 90 1.91 -10.46 -27.12
C THR A 90 0.73 -9.55 -27.46
N GLU A 91 0.08 -9.75 -28.61
CA GLU A 91 -1.13 -9.00 -28.99
C GLU A 91 -2.39 -9.49 -28.28
N ARG A 92 -2.46 -10.79 -27.94
CA ARG A 92 -3.59 -11.43 -27.26
C ARG A 92 -3.11 -12.53 -26.35
N PHE A 93 -3.61 -12.57 -25.12
CA PHE A 93 -3.39 -13.71 -24.26
C PHE A 93 -4.24 -14.92 -24.69
N GLY A 94 -3.72 -16.11 -24.43
CA GLY A 94 -4.45 -17.34 -24.62
C GLY A 94 -5.52 -17.58 -23.56
N GLY A 95 -6.43 -18.51 -23.86
CA GLY A 95 -7.43 -18.99 -22.91
C GLY A 95 -8.49 -17.93 -22.57
N SER A 96 -8.77 -17.77 -21.28
CA SER A 96 -9.77 -16.81 -20.77
C SER A 96 -9.14 -15.52 -20.24
N LEU A 97 -7.86 -15.27 -20.53
CA LEU A 97 -7.14 -14.11 -20.01
C LEU A 97 -7.33 -12.92 -20.94
N ASP A 98 -7.79 -11.80 -20.39
CA ASP A 98 -7.90 -10.51 -21.09
C ASP A 98 -7.47 -9.36 -20.15
N SER A 99 -7.41 -8.14 -20.67
CA SER A 99 -7.05 -6.95 -19.89
C SER A 99 -7.96 -6.76 -18.68
N LYS A 100 -9.27 -7.02 -18.85
CA LYS A 100 -10.26 -6.93 -17.78
C LYS A 100 -9.99 -7.95 -16.67
N SER A 101 -9.70 -9.20 -17.01
CA SER A 101 -9.38 -10.24 -16.03
C SER A 101 -8.13 -9.91 -15.23
N ILE A 102 -7.16 -9.21 -15.83
CA ILE A 102 -5.95 -8.73 -15.14
C ILE A 102 -6.29 -7.57 -14.20
N ALA A 103 -7.16 -6.64 -14.62
CA ALA A 103 -7.65 -5.57 -13.76
C ALA A 103 -8.42 -6.15 -12.55
N ASP A 104 -9.35 -7.08 -12.78
CA ASP A 104 -10.10 -7.79 -11.73
C ASP A 104 -9.16 -8.57 -10.78
N PHE A 105 -8.05 -9.08 -11.30
CA PHE A 105 -7.01 -9.74 -10.50
C PHE A 105 -6.33 -8.75 -9.55
N VAL A 106 -5.93 -7.57 -10.02
CA VAL A 106 -5.36 -6.50 -9.18
C VAL A 106 -6.40 -5.97 -8.19
N ASP A 107 -7.65 -5.79 -8.62
CA ASP A 107 -8.76 -5.36 -7.76
C ASP A 107 -9.09 -6.36 -6.64
N SER A 108 -8.77 -7.64 -6.85
CA SER A 108 -8.85 -8.67 -5.80
C SER A 108 -7.72 -8.61 -4.76
N GLY A 109 -6.80 -7.66 -4.90
CA GLY A 109 -5.69 -7.44 -3.97
C GLY A 109 -4.38 -8.08 -4.41
N ARG A 110 -4.30 -8.66 -5.62
CA ARG A 110 -3.17 -9.49 -6.08
C ARG A 110 -2.11 -8.69 -6.83
N ASP A 111 -0.88 -9.17 -6.77
CA ASP A 111 0.29 -8.41 -7.19
C ASP A 111 0.64 -8.66 -8.66
N LEU A 112 1.15 -7.63 -9.33
CA LEU A 112 1.49 -7.66 -10.76
C LEU A 112 2.89 -7.07 -11.02
N ILE A 113 3.70 -7.77 -11.82
CA ILE A 113 4.91 -7.21 -12.44
C ILE A 113 4.71 -7.24 -13.95
N LEU A 114 4.71 -6.07 -14.56
CA LEU A 114 4.59 -5.89 -16.00
C LEU A 114 5.90 -5.30 -16.54
N SER A 115 6.47 -5.95 -17.55
CA SER A 115 7.58 -5.38 -18.32
C SER A 115 7.16 -5.15 -19.76
N ALA A 116 7.48 -3.97 -20.27
CA ALA A 116 7.39 -3.61 -21.66
C ALA A 116 8.79 -3.51 -22.30
N ASP A 117 8.83 -3.40 -23.61
CA ASP A 117 10.01 -3.01 -24.39
C ASP A 117 9.49 -2.29 -25.66
N THR A 118 10.36 -1.96 -26.61
CA THR A 118 9.99 -1.36 -27.90
C THR A 118 8.96 -2.19 -28.68
N SER A 119 8.94 -3.50 -28.47
CA SER A 119 7.93 -4.39 -29.05
C SER A 119 6.59 -4.40 -28.31
N ALA A 120 6.36 -3.50 -27.33
CA ALA A 120 5.14 -3.47 -26.53
C ALA A 120 3.88 -3.32 -27.40
N SER A 121 3.03 -4.34 -27.35
CA SER A 121 1.73 -4.36 -28.03
C SER A 121 0.73 -3.40 -27.39
N ASP A 122 -0.35 -3.09 -28.12
CA ASP A 122 -1.47 -2.29 -27.60
C ASP A 122 -2.12 -2.91 -26.36
N LEU A 123 -2.10 -4.25 -26.24
CA LEU A 123 -2.60 -4.94 -25.06
C LEU A 123 -1.78 -4.62 -23.82
N ILE A 124 -0.45 -4.71 -23.92
CA ILE A 124 0.47 -4.41 -22.81
C ILE A 124 0.40 -2.94 -22.43
N ARG A 125 0.31 -2.05 -23.43
CA ARG A 125 0.12 -0.61 -23.25
C ARG A 125 -1.21 -0.31 -22.56
N GLY A 126 -2.29 -0.96 -22.98
CA GLY A 126 -3.61 -0.83 -22.36
C GLY A 126 -3.61 -1.24 -20.89
N ILE A 127 -2.99 -2.37 -20.54
CA ILE A 127 -2.90 -2.82 -19.13
C ILE A 127 -2.10 -1.83 -18.28
N ALA A 128 -1.01 -1.28 -18.82
CA ALA A 128 -0.24 -0.25 -18.12
C ALA A 128 -1.05 1.05 -17.94
N LEU A 129 -1.84 1.43 -18.95
CA LEU A 129 -2.70 2.61 -18.91
C LEU A 129 -3.80 2.49 -17.84
N GLU A 130 -4.41 1.31 -17.70
CA GLU A 130 -5.36 1.01 -16.61
C GLU A 130 -4.72 1.15 -15.23
N CYS A 131 -3.41 0.88 -15.12
CA CYS A 131 -2.62 1.09 -13.91
C CYS A 131 -2.08 2.52 -13.76
N GLY A 132 -2.47 3.46 -14.63
CA GLY A 132 -2.08 4.87 -14.58
C GLY A 132 -0.67 5.18 -15.12
N VAL A 133 -0.11 4.29 -15.95
CA VAL A 133 1.18 4.47 -16.62
C VAL A 133 0.97 4.58 -18.13
N ASP A 134 1.47 5.65 -18.73
CA ASP A 134 1.29 5.93 -20.15
C ASP A 134 2.63 5.80 -20.90
N PHE A 135 2.76 4.76 -21.73
CA PHE A 135 3.94 4.54 -22.57
C PHE A 135 3.93 5.46 -23.78
N ASP A 136 5.12 5.85 -24.26
CA ASP A 136 5.25 6.68 -25.47
C ASP A 136 4.47 6.09 -26.66
N GLU A 137 3.65 6.92 -27.32
CA GLU A 137 2.81 6.53 -28.46
C GLU A 137 3.63 5.96 -29.62
N ASP A 138 4.87 6.45 -29.82
CA ASP A 138 5.75 5.89 -30.84
C ASP A 138 6.30 4.53 -30.39
N SER A 139 5.77 3.46 -31.00
CA SER A 139 6.23 2.08 -30.81
C SER A 139 7.73 1.87 -31.01
N SER A 140 8.36 2.69 -31.85
CA SER A 140 9.79 2.60 -32.16
C SER A 140 10.66 3.52 -31.29
N ALA A 141 10.04 4.34 -30.43
CA ALA A 141 10.77 5.23 -29.55
C ALA A 141 11.43 4.49 -28.39
N MET A 142 12.65 4.91 -28.08
CA MET A 142 13.40 4.49 -26.91
C MET A 142 13.87 5.71 -26.13
N VAL A 143 14.19 5.49 -24.87
CA VAL A 143 14.88 6.50 -24.06
C VAL A 143 16.30 6.69 -24.60
N ILE A 144 16.64 7.91 -24.97
CA ILE A 144 17.96 8.33 -25.43
C ILE A 144 18.49 9.40 -24.46
N ASP A 145 19.75 9.27 -24.06
CA ASP A 145 20.42 10.29 -23.26
C ASP A 145 21.91 10.37 -23.61
N HIS A 146 22.33 11.48 -24.22
CA HIS A 146 23.72 11.67 -24.61
C HIS A 146 24.65 12.10 -23.46
N SER A 147 24.13 12.26 -22.25
CA SER A 147 24.87 12.69 -21.07
C SER A 147 24.94 11.63 -19.96
N SER A 148 23.89 10.81 -19.80
CA SER A 148 23.81 9.77 -18.77
C SER A 148 23.68 8.35 -19.35
N PHE A 149 24.37 8.06 -20.45
CA PHE A 149 24.47 6.72 -21.01
C PHE A 149 25.61 5.91 -20.36
N SER A 150 25.54 4.59 -20.48
CA SER A 150 26.63 3.70 -20.12
C SER A 150 27.65 3.64 -21.25
N VAL A 151 28.89 4.02 -20.96
CA VAL A 151 29.98 3.92 -21.92
C VAL A 151 30.24 2.44 -22.21
N SER A 152 30.04 2.04 -23.45
CA SER A 152 30.37 0.70 -23.95
C SER A 152 30.84 0.82 -25.39
N ASP A 153 31.76 -0.05 -25.80
CA ASP A 153 32.36 -0.01 -27.15
C ASP A 153 31.37 -0.42 -28.26
N VAL A 154 30.14 -0.80 -27.90
CA VAL A 154 29.18 -1.51 -28.77
C VAL A 154 27.95 -0.67 -29.11
N ASP A 155 27.62 0.36 -28.33
CA ASP A 155 26.36 1.11 -28.45
C ASP A 155 26.64 2.59 -28.74
N GLY A 156 26.49 2.99 -30.02
CA GLY A 156 26.69 4.36 -30.48
C GLY A 156 25.45 5.26 -30.40
N ASP A 157 24.28 4.67 -30.18
CA ASP A 157 23.00 5.39 -30.23
C ASP A 157 22.61 6.01 -28.87
N HIS A 158 23.44 5.78 -27.84
CA HIS A 158 23.25 6.27 -26.46
C HIS A 158 21.88 5.87 -25.87
N THR A 159 21.41 4.66 -26.21
CA THR A 159 20.12 4.09 -25.77
C THR A 159 20.22 3.29 -24.47
N LEU A 160 21.43 2.86 -24.09
CA LEU A 160 21.68 2.20 -22.81
C LEU A 160 21.92 3.25 -21.71
N ILE A 161 20.88 3.55 -20.95
CA ILE A 161 20.87 4.60 -19.93
C ILE A 161 21.48 4.08 -18.62
N ALA A 162 22.39 4.86 -18.03
CA ALA A 162 22.92 4.64 -16.69
C ALA A 162 22.18 5.55 -15.69
N ALA A 163 21.06 5.05 -15.17
CA ALA A 163 20.14 5.81 -14.34
C ALA A 163 20.51 5.75 -12.84
N ASP A 164 20.47 6.90 -12.19
CA ASP A 164 20.75 7.12 -10.76
C ASP A 164 19.58 7.82 -10.02
N GLY A 165 18.52 8.18 -10.75
CA GLY A 165 17.31 8.84 -10.25
C GLY A 165 16.36 7.91 -9.47
N LEU A 166 16.85 7.32 -8.37
CA LEU A 166 16.11 6.40 -7.52
C LEU A 166 15.20 7.11 -6.51
N VAL A 167 14.02 6.53 -6.24
CA VAL A 167 13.13 7.01 -5.17
C VAL A 167 13.79 6.89 -3.79
N LYS A 168 13.62 7.92 -2.97
CA LYS A 168 14.14 7.95 -1.59
C LYS A 168 13.14 7.30 -0.62
N SER A 169 12.97 5.98 -0.71
CA SER A 169 12.14 5.22 0.23
C SER A 169 12.80 3.91 0.65
N HIS A 170 13.06 3.78 1.95
CA HIS A 170 13.56 2.52 2.53
C HIS A 170 12.53 1.40 2.52
N ALA A 171 11.23 1.73 2.50
CA ALA A 171 10.16 0.74 2.40
C ALA A 171 10.15 0.07 1.01
N ILE A 172 10.53 0.78 -0.05
CA ILE A 172 10.56 0.24 -1.42
C ILE A 172 11.93 -0.38 -1.72
N LEU A 173 13.03 0.38 -1.57
CA LEU A 173 14.37 -0.04 -2.03
C LEU A 173 15.27 -0.57 -0.90
N GLY A 174 14.80 -0.56 0.34
CA GLY A 174 15.55 -1.07 1.49
C GLY A 174 16.50 -0.05 2.12
N LYS A 175 17.17 -0.48 3.19
CA LYS A 175 18.12 0.34 3.94
C LYS A 175 19.46 0.46 3.22
N THR A 176 19.87 -0.59 2.51
CA THR A 176 21.13 -0.63 1.77
C THR A 176 21.01 0.22 0.51
N LYS A 177 21.85 1.25 0.41
CA LYS A 177 21.88 2.12 -0.77
C LYS A 177 22.36 1.34 -1.99
N ILE A 178 21.77 1.62 -3.15
CA ILE A 178 22.25 1.13 -4.43
C ILE A 178 23.33 2.12 -4.89
N GLU A 179 24.59 1.69 -4.88
CA GLU A 179 25.73 2.58 -5.18
C GLU A 179 26.00 2.71 -6.68
N ALA A 180 25.91 1.59 -7.41
CA ALA A 180 26.09 1.56 -8.85
C ALA A 180 24.81 2.00 -9.60
N PRO A 181 24.92 2.77 -10.70
CA PRO A 181 23.77 3.10 -11.54
C PRO A 181 23.04 1.85 -12.06
N VAL A 182 21.73 2.00 -12.27
CA VAL A 182 20.89 0.99 -12.88
C VAL A 182 20.90 1.19 -14.39
N LEU A 183 21.27 0.14 -15.13
CA LEU A 183 21.23 0.11 -16.57
C LEU A 183 19.80 -0.13 -17.05
N PHE A 184 19.35 0.71 -17.98
CA PHE A 184 18.01 0.63 -18.56
C PHE A 184 18.09 0.81 -20.07
N ARG A 185 17.35 -0.01 -20.82
CA ARG A 185 17.17 0.12 -22.27
C ARG A 185 15.76 -0.32 -22.64
N GLY A 186 14.95 0.61 -23.14
CA GLY A 186 13.56 0.33 -23.47
C GLY A 186 12.76 1.62 -23.69
N VAL A 187 11.44 1.51 -23.54
CA VAL A 187 10.47 2.56 -23.84
C VAL A 187 10.31 3.50 -22.65
N ALA A 188 10.12 4.78 -22.93
CA ALA A 188 9.79 5.78 -21.94
C ALA A 188 8.31 5.68 -21.54
N HIS A 189 8.00 5.94 -20.27
CA HIS A 189 6.62 6.18 -19.86
C HIS A 189 6.48 7.41 -18.97
N SER A 190 5.27 7.96 -18.95
CA SER A 190 4.89 9.07 -18.12
C SER A 190 3.82 8.64 -17.12
N LEU A 191 3.62 9.47 -16.10
CA LEU A 191 2.60 9.28 -15.08
C LEU A 191 1.67 10.49 -15.11
N ASN A 192 0.37 10.25 -14.90
CA ASN A 192 -0.57 11.33 -14.72
C ASN A 192 -0.33 12.03 -13.36
N PRO A 193 -0.01 13.34 -13.33
CA PRO A 193 0.23 14.07 -12.09
C PRO A 193 -0.96 14.12 -11.12
N THR A 194 -2.18 13.87 -11.61
CA THR A 194 -3.39 13.84 -10.75
C THR A 194 -3.56 12.51 -10.03
N ASN A 195 -2.82 11.47 -10.41
CA ASN A 195 -2.92 10.15 -9.81
C ASN A 195 -1.92 9.99 -8.66
N ASN A 196 -2.42 10.02 -7.43
CA ASN A 196 -1.60 9.90 -6.22
C ASN A 196 -1.20 8.45 -5.88
N LEU A 197 -1.76 7.45 -6.58
CA LEU A 197 -1.51 6.03 -6.30
C LEU A 197 -0.29 5.48 -7.05
N VAL A 198 0.22 6.23 -8.04
CA VAL A 198 1.33 5.83 -8.90
C VAL A 198 2.54 6.72 -8.63
N LEU A 199 3.71 6.11 -8.55
CA LEU A 199 4.96 6.81 -8.25
C LEU A 199 6.11 6.32 -9.12
N LYS A 200 7.05 7.23 -9.39
CA LYS A 200 8.29 6.91 -10.11
C LYS A 200 9.28 6.29 -9.14
N VAL A 201 9.78 5.10 -9.45
CA VAL A 201 10.83 4.43 -8.66
C VAL A 201 12.20 4.67 -9.27
N LEU A 202 12.28 4.64 -10.60
CA LEU A 202 13.49 4.97 -11.36
C LEU A 202 13.12 6.01 -12.42
N SER A 203 13.68 7.21 -12.29
CA SER A 203 13.45 8.33 -13.21
C SER A 203 14.64 8.50 -14.16
N ALA A 204 14.37 8.99 -15.37
CA ALA A 204 15.42 9.38 -16.30
C ALA A 204 16.10 10.70 -15.86
N SER A 205 17.24 11.01 -16.47
CA SER A 205 17.92 12.28 -16.23
C SER A 205 17.12 13.45 -16.85
N PRO A 206 17.35 14.71 -16.42
CA PRO A 206 16.71 15.88 -17.02
C PRO A 206 17.05 16.11 -18.51
N SER A 207 18.11 15.49 -19.02
CA SER A 207 18.58 15.59 -20.41
C SER A 207 18.12 14.43 -21.29
N ALA A 208 17.46 13.42 -20.73
CA ALA A 208 16.91 12.30 -21.48
C ALA A 208 15.69 12.73 -22.31
N TYR A 209 15.47 12.06 -23.43
CA TYR A 209 14.25 12.22 -24.24
C TYR A 209 13.87 10.89 -24.88
N SER A 210 12.61 10.75 -25.27
CA SER A 210 12.12 9.56 -25.95
C SER A 210 12.01 9.81 -27.45
N ALA A 211 12.68 9.01 -28.27
CA ALA A 211 12.63 9.11 -29.73
C ALA A 211 13.10 7.82 -30.41
N ASN A 212 12.75 7.65 -31.69
CA ASN A 212 13.30 6.58 -32.51
C ASN A 212 14.74 6.93 -32.96
N PRO A 213 15.77 6.16 -32.55
CA PRO A 213 17.18 6.46 -32.84
C PRO A 213 17.53 6.35 -34.33
N SER A 214 16.76 5.60 -35.12
CA SER A 214 16.98 5.44 -36.56
C SER A 214 16.39 6.58 -37.40
N SER A 215 15.57 7.42 -36.79
CA SER A 215 14.84 8.49 -37.48
C SER A 215 15.42 9.87 -37.15
N LYS A 216 15.37 10.79 -38.11
CA LYS A 216 15.72 12.20 -37.85
C LYS A 216 14.57 12.86 -37.11
N LEU A 217 14.89 13.50 -35.99
CA LEU A 217 13.93 14.22 -35.19
C LEU A 217 13.49 15.52 -35.90
N SER A 218 12.27 15.54 -36.43
CA SER A 218 11.69 16.71 -37.11
C SER A 218 10.94 17.65 -36.17
N SER A 219 10.45 17.13 -35.04
CA SER A 219 9.68 17.85 -34.04
C SER A 219 10.16 17.48 -32.63
N PRO A 220 9.98 18.36 -31.63
CA PRO A 220 10.31 18.03 -30.25
C PRO A 220 9.61 16.73 -29.82
N PRO A 221 10.31 15.84 -29.10
CA PRO A 221 9.74 14.59 -28.62
C PRO A 221 8.70 14.88 -27.53
N GLN A 222 7.67 14.04 -27.45
CA GLN A 222 6.57 14.24 -26.49
C GLN A 222 7.05 14.11 -25.04
N LEU A 223 7.88 13.10 -24.76
CA LEU A 223 8.43 12.84 -23.44
C LEU A 223 9.88 13.31 -23.35
N THR A 224 10.15 14.24 -22.43
CA THR A 224 11.47 14.83 -22.20
C THR A 224 11.79 15.00 -20.71
N GLY A 225 13.07 14.92 -20.40
CA GLY A 225 13.67 15.18 -19.10
C GLY A 225 13.04 14.37 -17.96
N SER A 226 12.83 15.04 -16.82
CA SER A 226 12.32 14.42 -15.60
C SER A 226 10.85 13.97 -15.69
N ALA A 227 10.13 14.31 -16.76
CA ALA A 227 8.80 13.76 -17.02
C ALA A 227 8.86 12.26 -17.32
N ILE A 228 9.97 11.78 -17.87
CA ILE A 228 10.21 10.36 -18.18
C ILE A 228 10.42 9.56 -16.89
N SER A 229 9.62 8.51 -16.75
CA SER A 229 9.82 7.42 -15.80
C SER A 229 10.32 6.19 -16.56
N LEU A 230 11.26 5.46 -15.95
CA LEU A 230 11.80 4.21 -16.50
C LEU A 230 11.17 2.99 -15.81
N VAL A 231 10.92 3.13 -14.50
CA VAL A 231 10.22 2.14 -13.68
C VAL A 231 9.29 2.88 -12.74
N SER A 232 8.01 2.51 -12.79
CA SER A 232 6.97 3.04 -11.91
C SER A 232 6.31 1.93 -11.12
N VAL A 233 5.74 2.30 -9.98
CA VAL A 233 4.90 1.41 -9.18
C VAL A 233 3.59 2.05 -8.86
N MET A 234 2.57 1.21 -8.71
CA MET A 234 1.26 1.59 -8.22
C MET A 234 0.97 0.82 -6.93
N GLN A 235 0.40 1.51 -5.95
CA GLN A 235 -0.25 0.87 -4.81
C GLN A 235 -1.74 1.18 -4.87
N ALA A 236 -2.56 0.17 -5.11
CA ALA A 236 -4.01 0.32 -5.20
C ALA A 236 -4.63 0.52 -3.79
N ARG A 237 -5.89 0.96 -3.74
CA ARG A 237 -6.61 1.24 -2.48
C ARG A 237 -6.85 -0.01 -1.63
N ASN A 238 -6.89 -1.18 -2.26
CA ASN A 238 -6.93 -2.49 -1.64
C ASN A 238 -5.53 -3.00 -1.22
N ASN A 239 -4.51 -2.15 -1.31
CA ASN A 239 -3.10 -2.45 -1.07
C ASN A 239 -2.43 -3.40 -2.09
N ALA A 240 -3.05 -3.74 -3.23
CA ALA A 240 -2.37 -4.48 -4.29
C ALA A 240 -1.16 -3.70 -4.84
N ARG A 241 -0.06 -4.38 -5.15
CA ARG A 241 1.17 -3.75 -5.64
C ARG A 241 1.46 -4.12 -7.08
N VAL A 242 1.67 -3.10 -7.90
CA VAL A 242 1.99 -3.25 -9.31
C VAL A 242 3.33 -2.58 -9.62
N VAL A 243 4.22 -3.28 -10.30
CA VAL A 243 5.43 -2.72 -10.93
C VAL A 243 5.24 -2.69 -12.43
N ILE A 244 5.55 -1.55 -13.03
CA ILE A 244 5.58 -1.37 -14.48
C ILE A 244 6.97 -0.87 -14.87
N SER A 245 7.65 -1.64 -15.72
CA SER A 245 8.96 -1.30 -16.27
C SER A 245 8.89 -1.16 -17.78
N GLY A 246 9.47 -0.10 -18.34
CA GLY A 246 9.61 0.06 -19.78
C GLY A 246 10.70 -0.78 -20.43
N SER A 247 11.37 -1.67 -19.67
CA SER A 247 12.47 -2.51 -20.17
C SER A 247 12.40 -3.92 -19.61
N LEU A 248 12.19 -4.91 -20.50
CA LEU A 248 12.38 -6.32 -20.15
C LEU A 248 13.84 -6.62 -19.80
N GLN A 249 14.79 -5.99 -20.51
CA GLN A 249 16.23 -6.19 -20.29
C GLN A 249 16.69 -5.80 -18.87
N LEU A 250 15.96 -4.92 -18.18
CA LEU A 250 16.21 -4.55 -16.79
C LEU A 250 16.35 -5.78 -15.88
N PHE A 251 15.58 -6.84 -16.15
CA PHE A 251 15.53 -8.08 -15.39
C PHE A 251 16.51 -9.16 -15.90
N SER A 252 17.26 -8.87 -16.96
CA SER A 252 18.09 -9.87 -17.65
C SER A 252 19.41 -10.17 -16.93
N ASP A 253 19.87 -11.40 -17.08
CA ASP A 253 21.15 -11.85 -16.53
C ASP A 253 22.33 -11.07 -17.12
N ARG A 254 22.18 -10.58 -18.36
CA ARG A 254 23.17 -9.74 -19.03
C ARG A 254 23.38 -8.43 -18.27
N LEU A 255 22.31 -7.67 -18.03
CA LEU A 255 22.43 -6.39 -17.32
C LEU A 255 22.78 -6.58 -15.85
N PHE A 256 22.42 -7.71 -15.23
CA PHE A 256 22.84 -8.02 -13.86
C PHE A 256 24.34 -8.26 -13.72
N ARG A 257 25.01 -8.74 -14.76
CA ARG A 257 26.45 -9.06 -14.74
C ARG A 257 27.33 -7.99 -15.40
N SER A 258 26.75 -7.07 -16.15
CA SER A 258 27.49 -6.01 -16.82
C SER A 258 28.01 -4.98 -15.81
N GLY A 259 29.25 -4.55 -15.99
CA GLY A 259 29.76 -3.33 -15.36
C GLY A 259 29.09 -2.08 -15.94
N VAL A 260 29.19 -0.98 -15.20
CA VAL A 260 28.61 0.31 -15.60
C VAL A 260 29.61 1.43 -15.36
N GLN A 261 29.75 2.28 -16.37
CA GLN A 261 30.44 3.56 -16.29
C GLN A 261 29.55 4.62 -16.94
N LYS A 262 29.04 5.55 -16.14
CA LYS A 262 28.22 6.65 -16.63
C LYS A 262 29.09 7.64 -17.39
N ALA A 263 28.63 8.08 -18.56
CA ALA A 263 29.33 9.10 -19.34
C ALA A 263 29.60 10.36 -18.50
N GLY A 264 30.82 10.89 -18.58
CA GLY A 264 31.26 12.03 -17.77
C GLY A 264 31.56 11.73 -16.29
N SER A 265 31.36 10.50 -15.81
CA SER A 265 31.73 10.09 -14.45
C SER A 265 33.07 9.34 -14.44
N PRO A 266 33.97 9.63 -13.48
CA PRO A 266 35.20 8.86 -13.31
C PRO A 266 34.95 7.48 -12.67
N ASN A 267 33.77 7.28 -12.06
CA ASN A 267 33.47 6.07 -11.32
C ASN A 267 33.05 4.94 -12.27
N LYS A 268 33.81 3.85 -12.22
CA LYS A 268 33.51 2.61 -12.92
C LYS A 268 33.17 1.52 -11.91
N TYR A 269 32.03 0.89 -12.09
CA TYR A 269 31.57 -0.21 -11.26
C TYR A 269 31.70 -1.52 -12.03
N GLU A 270 32.24 -2.55 -11.40
CA GLU A 270 32.35 -3.89 -12.01
C GLU A 270 30.99 -4.51 -12.30
N LYS A 271 29.97 -4.12 -11.54
CA LYS A 271 28.61 -4.63 -11.64
C LYS A 271 27.60 -3.49 -11.52
N SER A 272 26.55 -3.53 -12.34
CA SER A 272 25.43 -2.59 -12.29
C SER A 272 24.59 -2.75 -11.02
N GLY A 273 23.79 -1.72 -10.72
CA GLY A 273 22.81 -1.76 -9.63
C GLY A 273 21.57 -2.62 -9.91
N ASN A 274 21.42 -3.17 -11.12
CA ASN A 274 20.18 -3.81 -11.58
C ASN A 274 19.72 -4.96 -10.70
N GLN A 275 20.62 -5.89 -10.34
CA GLN A 275 20.24 -7.05 -9.55
C GLN A 275 19.73 -6.63 -8.17
N GLN A 276 20.42 -5.70 -7.51
CA GLN A 276 19.99 -5.18 -6.21
C GLN A 276 18.66 -4.44 -6.34
N PHE A 277 18.54 -3.55 -7.33
CA PHE A 277 17.33 -2.77 -7.60
C PHE A 277 16.09 -3.66 -7.80
N VAL A 278 16.16 -4.60 -8.73
CA VAL A 278 15.05 -5.51 -9.04
C VAL A 278 14.74 -6.44 -7.86
N THR A 279 15.76 -6.89 -7.13
CA THR A 279 15.57 -7.72 -5.94
C THR A 279 14.80 -6.97 -4.87
N GLU A 280 15.21 -5.75 -4.52
CA GLU A 280 14.55 -4.93 -3.50
C GLU A 280 13.13 -4.53 -3.94
N LEU A 281 12.95 -4.18 -5.22
CA LEU A 281 11.64 -3.87 -5.77
C LEU A 281 10.69 -5.08 -5.74
N SER A 282 11.17 -6.28 -6.07
CA SER A 282 10.36 -7.50 -6.01
C SER A 282 9.95 -7.88 -4.58
N LYS A 283 10.79 -7.61 -3.57
CA LYS A 283 10.43 -7.76 -2.15
C LYS A 283 9.29 -6.82 -1.76
N TRP A 284 9.32 -5.59 -2.27
CA TRP A 284 8.23 -4.65 -2.05
C TRP A 284 6.94 -5.13 -2.72
N VAL A 285 6.98 -5.52 -4.00
CA VAL A 285 5.78 -6.00 -4.73
C VAL A 285 5.11 -7.15 -4.00
N PHE A 286 5.85 -8.20 -3.66
CA PHE A 286 5.26 -9.40 -3.07
C PHE A 286 5.04 -9.33 -1.55
N HIS A 287 4.88 -8.11 -1.02
CA HIS A 287 4.59 -7.85 0.40
C HIS A 287 5.63 -8.39 1.39
N GLU A 288 6.89 -8.59 0.99
CA GLU A 288 7.97 -8.98 1.91
C GLU A 288 8.48 -7.79 2.76
N ARG A 289 8.09 -6.55 2.42
CA ARG A 289 8.46 -5.32 3.13
C ARG A 289 7.35 -4.27 3.09
N GLY A 290 7.31 -3.39 4.08
CA GLY A 290 6.44 -2.21 4.07
C GLY A 290 4.98 -2.60 4.14
N HIS A 291 4.68 -3.77 4.69
CA HIS A 291 3.31 -4.23 4.91
C HIS A 291 2.99 -4.03 6.39
N LEU A 292 2.06 -3.13 6.65
CA LEU A 292 1.59 -2.78 7.99
C LEU A 292 0.29 -3.50 8.29
N LYS A 293 0.15 -3.90 9.54
CA LYS A 293 -1.08 -4.43 10.11
C LYS A 293 -1.39 -3.66 11.37
N ALA A 294 -2.63 -3.22 11.50
CA ALA A 294 -3.12 -2.68 12.74
C ALA A 294 -3.92 -3.73 13.50
N GLY A 295 -3.73 -3.76 14.82
CA GLY A 295 -4.58 -4.47 15.76
C GLY A 295 -5.91 -3.76 16.00
N SER A 296 -6.69 -4.30 16.92
CA SER A 296 -7.96 -3.70 17.32
C SER A 296 -7.74 -2.35 18.01
N LEU A 297 -8.60 -1.38 17.69
CA LEU A 297 -8.68 -0.10 18.38
C LEU A 297 -9.23 -0.31 19.79
N VAL A 298 -8.51 0.13 20.81
CA VAL A 298 -8.92 0.07 22.21
C VAL A 298 -9.13 1.48 22.75
N HIS A 299 -10.27 1.73 23.37
CA HIS A 299 -10.54 3.01 24.03
C HIS A 299 -11.36 2.84 25.30
N HIS A 300 -11.05 3.63 26.32
CA HIS A 300 -11.78 3.61 27.59
C HIS A 300 -11.73 4.99 28.25
N ARG A 301 -12.44 5.17 29.37
CA ARG A 301 -12.27 6.37 30.19
C ARG A 301 -10.97 6.26 30.98
N VAL A 302 -10.39 7.40 31.34
CA VAL A 302 -9.21 7.43 32.22
C VAL A 302 -9.53 6.73 33.55
N GLY A 303 -8.74 5.73 33.92
CA GLY A 303 -8.91 4.93 35.14
C GLY A 303 -9.88 3.75 35.03
N GLU A 304 -10.53 3.56 33.88
CA GLU A 304 -11.30 2.36 33.54
C GLU A 304 -10.51 1.47 32.57
N THR A 305 -10.83 0.18 32.49
CA THR A 305 -10.24 -0.76 31.52
C THR A 305 -11.21 -1.18 30.42
N ASP A 306 -12.50 -1.13 30.72
CA ASP A 306 -13.54 -1.61 29.81
C ASP A 306 -13.95 -0.52 28.84
N GLU A 307 -14.25 -0.92 27.60
CA GLU A 307 -14.69 0.02 26.58
C GLU A 307 -16.13 0.50 26.88
N PRO A 308 -16.36 1.80 27.08
CA PRO A 308 -17.69 2.30 27.33
C PRO A 308 -18.52 2.27 26.05
N ALA A 309 -19.80 1.93 26.16
CA ALA A 309 -20.75 2.04 25.06
C ALA A 309 -21.06 3.50 24.66
N ILE A 310 -20.82 4.46 25.57
CA ILE A 310 -21.13 5.88 25.37
C ILE A 310 -20.22 6.78 26.21
N TYR A 311 -19.70 7.84 25.61
CA TYR A 311 -19.00 8.92 26.33
C TYR A 311 -19.96 10.06 26.63
N ARG A 312 -19.63 10.86 27.64
CA ARG A 312 -20.27 12.15 27.88
C ARG A 312 -19.33 13.27 27.41
N ILE A 313 -19.90 14.41 27.04
CA ILE A 313 -19.12 15.63 26.79
C ILE A 313 -18.15 15.90 27.95
N LYS A 314 -16.94 16.35 27.62
CA LYS A 314 -15.86 16.65 28.58
C LYS A 314 -15.31 15.48 29.40
N ASP A 315 -15.73 14.24 29.13
CA ASP A 315 -15.08 13.06 29.71
C ASP A 315 -13.62 12.98 29.24
N ASP A 316 -12.73 12.53 30.11
CA ASP A 316 -11.34 12.23 29.77
C ASP A 316 -11.26 10.77 29.29
N LEU A 317 -10.68 10.58 28.10
CA LEU A 317 -10.54 9.27 27.46
C LEU A 317 -9.09 8.94 27.15
N GLU A 318 -8.81 7.64 27.13
CA GLU A 318 -7.58 7.05 26.64
C GLU A 318 -7.88 6.22 25.40
N PHE A 319 -7.00 6.34 24.42
CA PHE A 319 -7.09 5.66 23.14
C PHE A 319 -5.75 4.96 22.86
N SER A 320 -5.82 3.73 22.37
CA SER A 320 -4.64 2.99 21.92
C SER A 320 -4.90 2.10 20.71
N VAL A 321 -3.84 1.85 19.95
CA VAL A 321 -3.84 0.98 18.77
C VAL A 321 -2.46 0.32 18.64
N GLU A 322 -2.45 -0.97 18.35
CA GLU A 322 -1.23 -1.70 18.02
C GLU A 322 -0.97 -1.64 16.52
N ILE A 323 0.25 -1.33 16.09
CA ILE A 323 0.66 -1.37 14.68
C ILE A 323 1.94 -2.20 14.55
N LEU A 324 1.89 -3.17 13.65
CA LEU A 324 2.96 -4.11 13.35
C LEU A 324 3.37 -3.97 11.89
N GLU A 325 4.66 -4.19 11.61
CA GLU A 325 5.21 -4.29 10.27
C GLU A 325 5.67 -5.73 9.99
N TRP A 326 5.40 -6.20 8.79
CA TRP A 326 5.91 -7.48 8.31
C TRP A 326 7.36 -7.34 7.82
N SER A 327 8.29 -8.08 8.42
CA SER A 327 9.70 -8.07 8.05
C SER A 327 10.07 -9.07 6.94
N GLY A 328 9.08 -9.75 6.36
CA GLY A 328 9.26 -10.86 5.41
C GLY A 328 9.23 -12.23 6.08
N LYS A 329 9.42 -12.28 7.42
CA LYS A 329 9.45 -13.53 8.20
C LYS A 329 8.53 -13.50 9.42
N SER A 330 8.42 -12.35 10.08
CA SER A 330 7.62 -12.18 11.29
C SER A 330 7.02 -10.79 11.36
N TRP A 331 5.95 -10.67 12.16
CA TRP A 331 5.40 -9.37 12.53
C TRP A 331 6.27 -8.77 13.63
N GLU A 332 6.76 -7.57 13.36
CA GLU A 332 7.59 -6.79 14.27
C GLU A 332 6.89 -5.49 14.64
N PRO A 333 7.13 -4.93 15.84
CA PRO A 333 6.63 -3.62 16.22
C PRO A 333 6.95 -2.53 15.19
N TYR A 334 5.93 -1.84 14.70
CA TYR A 334 6.14 -0.64 13.90
C TYR A 334 6.46 0.54 14.81
N VAL A 335 7.52 1.29 14.49
CA VAL A 335 7.95 2.46 15.27
C VAL A 335 8.03 3.66 14.36
N ALA A 336 7.16 4.63 14.62
CA ALA A 336 7.05 5.88 13.91
C ALA A 336 6.53 6.97 14.86
N ASP A 337 6.81 8.23 14.53
CA ASP A 337 6.48 9.42 15.31
C ASP A 337 5.34 10.24 14.70
N ASP A 338 4.82 9.83 13.54
CA ASP A 338 3.88 10.58 12.70
C ASP A 338 2.47 9.95 12.65
N VAL A 339 2.18 8.93 13.46
CA VAL A 339 0.85 8.31 13.52
C VAL A 339 -0.12 9.23 14.27
N GLN A 340 -1.29 9.51 13.68
CA GLN A 340 -2.29 10.42 14.24
C GLN A 340 -3.65 9.73 14.42
N VAL A 341 -4.36 10.13 15.47
CA VAL A 341 -5.78 9.80 15.65
C VAL A 341 -6.63 11.05 15.47
N GLN A 342 -7.76 10.87 14.81
CA GLN A 342 -8.79 11.86 14.63
C GLN A 342 -10.03 11.45 15.44
N PHE A 343 -10.56 12.38 16.23
CA PHE A 343 -11.92 12.27 16.78
C PHE A 343 -12.86 13.05 15.87
N TYR A 344 -13.54 12.32 15.00
CA TYR A 344 -14.16 12.83 13.78
C TYR A 344 -15.69 12.75 13.86
N MET A 345 -16.41 13.71 13.28
CA MET A 345 -17.86 13.65 13.07
C MET A 345 -18.20 14.08 11.63
N MET A 346 -18.13 15.39 11.35
CA MET A 346 -18.15 15.96 9.99
C MET A 346 -16.78 16.55 9.61
N SER A 347 -16.02 16.91 10.64
CA SER A 347 -14.64 17.39 10.58
C SER A 347 -13.90 16.84 11.80
N PRO A 348 -12.55 16.81 11.79
CA PRO A 348 -11.77 16.40 12.96
C PRO A 348 -11.90 17.47 14.05
N TYR A 349 -12.55 17.14 15.16
CA TYR A 349 -12.63 18.01 16.35
C TYR A 349 -11.36 17.92 17.20
N VAL A 350 -10.76 16.73 17.22
CA VAL A 350 -9.45 16.49 17.85
C VAL A 350 -8.59 15.79 16.81
N LEU A 351 -7.40 16.33 16.57
CA LEU A 351 -6.33 15.69 15.83
C LEU A 351 -5.12 15.63 16.77
N LYS A 352 -4.68 14.43 17.12
CA LYS A 352 -3.52 14.23 18.00
C LYS A 352 -2.57 13.19 17.42
N THR A 353 -1.28 13.50 17.47
CA THR A 353 -0.21 12.53 17.25
C THR A 353 -0.15 11.56 18.44
N LEU A 354 -0.03 10.28 18.14
CA LEU A 354 0.04 9.21 19.13
C LEU A 354 1.47 9.07 19.67
N SER A 355 1.58 8.85 20.98
CA SER A 355 2.83 8.47 21.61
C SER A 355 3.07 6.98 21.42
N THR A 356 4.32 6.57 21.22
CA THR A 356 4.70 5.16 21.04
C THR A 356 5.53 4.65 22.22
N ASP A 357 5.31 3.41 22.62
CA ASP A 357 6.13 2.68 23.59
C ASP A 357 7.35 1.97 22.96
N LYS A 358 7.54 2.15 21.65
CA LYS A 358 8.53 1.44 20.81
C LYS A 358 8.37 -0.08 20.76
N LYS A 359 7.27 -0.61 21.27
CA LYS A 359 6.87 -2.02 21.19
C LYS A 359 5.65 -2.22 20.31
N GLY A 360 5.26 -1.19 19.55
CA GLY A 360 4.19 -1.23 18.56
C GLY A 360 2.86 -0.71 19.09
N LEU A 361 2.78 -0.34 20.37
CA LEU A 361 1.59 0.26 20.95
C LEU A 361 1.66 1.78 20.84
N TYR A 362 0.66 2.32 20.15
CA TYR A 362 0.43 3.75 20.00
C TYR A 362 -0.71 4.16 20.91
N HIS A 363 -0.54 5.23 21.68
CA HIS A 363 -1.54 5.68 22.64
C HIS A 363 -1.60 7.20 22.76
N THR A 364 -2.76 7.70 23.20
CA THR A 364 -2.94 9.10 23.55
C THR A 364 -4.10 9.25 24.53
N SER A 365 -4.14 10.39 25.23
CA SER A 365 -5.27 10.77 26.05
C SER A 365 -5.76 12.16 25.66
N PHE A 366 -7.08 12.35 25.65
CA PHE A 366 -7.69 13.65 25.39
C PHE A 366 -9.08 13.74 26.01
N LYS A 367 -9.60 14.97 26.05
CA LYS A 367 -10.92 15.27 26.56
C LYS A 367 -11.93 15.31 25.42
N VAL A 368 -13.09 14.70 25.61
CA VAL A 368 -14.21 14.73 24.64
C VAL A 368 -14.67 16.17 24.43
N PRO A 369 -14.86 16.63 23.18
CA PRO A 369 -15.34 17.98 22.87
C PRO A 369 -16.69 18.32 23.53
N ASP A 370 -16.99 19.61 23.68
CA ASP A 370 -18.27 20.12 24.18
C ASP A 370 -19.37 20.14 23.10
N VAL A 371 -19.40 19.09 22.28
CA VAL A 371 -20.41 18.86 21.24
C VAL A 371 -20.82 17.40 21.33
N TYR A 372 -22.13 17.16 21.43
CA TYR A 372 -22.70 15.82 21.46
C TYR A 372 -23.09 15.38 20.05
N GLY A 373 -23.18 14.07 19.85
CA GLY A 373 -23.43 13.49 18.53
C GLY A 373 -22.79 12.12 18.41
N VAL A 374 -22.62 11.65 17.19
CA VAL A 374 -21.96 10.38 16.94
C VAL A 374 -20.60 10.65 16.33
N PHE A 375 -19.56 10.34 17.09
CA PHE A 375 -18.16 10.53 16.69
C PHE A 375 -17.57 9.21 16.20
N GLN A 376 -16.40 9.30 15.59
CA GLN A 376 -15.59 8.18 15.16
C GLN A 376 -14.15 8.42 15.59
N PHE A 377 -13.53 7.42 16.22
CA PHE A 377 -12.08 7.34 16.25
C PHE A 377 -11.62 6.91 14.87
N LYS A 378 -10.80 7.73 14.21
CA LYS A 378 -10.31 7.48 12.86
C LYS A 378 -8.79 7.54 12.86
N VAL A 379 -8.15 6.48 12.40
CA VAL A 379 -6.69 6.42 12.19
C VAL A 379 -6.48 6.15 10.71
N GLU A 380 -6.00 7.15 9.99
CA GLU A 380 -5.62 7.06 8.59
C GLU A 380 -4.11 7.24 8.51
N TYR A 381 -3.41 6.21 8.02
CA TYR A 381 -1.96 6.22 7.87
C TYR A 381 -1.60 5.88 6.43
N GLU A 382 -1.15 6.90 5.69
CA GLU A 382 -0.71 6.78 4.31
C GLU A 382 0.72 7.30 4.22
N LYS A 383 1.66 6.40 3.93
CA LYS A 383 3.09 6.72 3.88
C LYS A 383 3.76 6.01 2.71
N LEU A 384 4.67 6.73 2.05
CA LEU A 384 5.32 6.26 0.83
C LEU A 384 5.97 4.88 1.00
N GLY A 385 5.45 3.89 0.27
CA GLY A 385 5.94 2.50 0.24
C GLY A 385 5.39 1.60 1.35
N TYR A 386 4.59 2.12 2.28
CA TYR A 386 3.88 1.32 3.26
C TYR A 386 2.42 1.09 2.83
N THR A 387 1.82 -0.03 3.26
CA THR A 387 0.38 -0.26 3.08
C THR A 387 -0.43 0.81 3.81
N THR A 388 -1.53 1.21 3.19
CA THR A 388 -2.45 2.18 3.77
C THR A 388 -3.26 1.54 4.89
N LEU A 389 -3.28 2.17 6.06
CA LEU A 389 -4.13 1.77 7.19
C LEU A 389 -5.31 2.74 7.27
N SER A 390 -6.53 2.20 7.30
CA SER A 390 -7.75 2.96 7.55
C SER A 390 -8.57 2.22 8.60
N LEU A 391 -8.54 2.74 9.82
CA LEU A 391 -9.29 2.20 10.95
C LEU A 391 -10.32 3.22 11.38
N SER A 392 -11.55 2.76 11.61
CA SER A 392 -12.61 3.61 12.16
C SER A 392 -13.42 2.84 13.18
N LYS A 393 -13.75 3.52 14.30
CA LYS A 393 -14.65 2.98 15.32
C LYS A 393 -15.60 4.07 15.79
N GLN A 394 -16.89 3.82 15.62
CA GLN A 394 -17.94 4.78 15.93
C GLN A 394 -18.30 4.74 17.42
N ILE A 395 -18.49 5.91 18.02
CA ILE A 395 -18.88 6.05 19.41
C ILE A 395 -19.85 7.22 19.62
N PRO A 396 -20.99 7.01 20.30
CA PRO A 396 -21.87 8.10 20.66
C PRO A 396 -21.29 8.93 21.82
N VAL A 397 -21.49 10.24 21.74
CA VAL A 397 -21.20 11.21 22.79
C VAL A 397 -22.51 11.87 23.19
N ARG A 398 -22.89 11.74 24.46
CA ARG A 398 -24.11 12.35 25.02
C ARG A 398 -23.82 13.64 25.81
N PRO A 399 -24.82 14.54 25.93
CA PRO A 399 -24.76 15.62 26.90
C PRO A 399 -24.83 15.10 28.35
N TYR A 400 -24.65 16.02 29.30
CA TYR A 400 -24.93 15.78 30.72
C TYR A 400 -26.38 15.33 30.93
N ARG A 401 -26.57 14.31 31.77
CA ARG A 401 -27.90 13.97 32.30
C ARG A 401 -28.31 15.01 33.35
N HIS A 402 -29.61 15.12 33.60
CA HIS A 402 -30.17 16.03 34.61
C HIS A 402 -29.58 15.84 36.03
N ASN A 403 -29.05 14.66 36.34
CA ASN A 403 -28.43 14.33 37.62
C ASN A 403 -26.90 14.52 37.65
N GLU A 404 -26.28 14.94 36.55
CA GLU A 404 -24.83 15.11 36.43
C GLU A 404 -24.40 16.59 36.44
N TYR A 405 -25.36 17.51 36.41
CA TYR A 405 -25.08 18.93 36.61
C TYR A 405 -24.65 19.20 38.04
N GLU A 406 -23.74 20.15 38.20
CA GLU A 406 -23.32 20.64 39.51
C GLU A 406 -24.52 21.14 40.31
N ARG A 407 -24.61 20.73 41.58
CA ARG A 407 -25.68 21.12 42.51
C ARG A 407 -25.08 21.91 43.65
N PHE A 408 -25.91 22.75 44.26
CA PHE A 408 -25.50 23.60 45.39
C PHE A 408 -24.38 24.60 45.02
N ILE A 409 -24.48 25.18 43.83
CA ILE A 409 -23.51 26.19 43.38
C ILE A 409 -23.48 27.40 44.34
N PRO A 410 -22.29 27.89 44.77
CA PRO A 410 -22.16 29.01 45.70
C PRO A 410 -22.85 30.30 45.21
N THR A 411 -22.82 30.55 43.91
CA THR A 411 -23.46 31.72 43.28
C THR A 411 -24.98 31.71 43.44
N ALA A 412 -25.60 30.55 43.67
CA ALA A 412 -27.04 30.42 43.87
C ALA A 412 -27.48 30.40 45.34
N TYR A 413 -26.55 30.56 46.29
CA TYR A 413 -26.88 30.60 47.73
C TYR A 413 -27.95 31.64 48.10
N PRO A 414 -27.99 32.86 47.52
CA PRO A 414 -29.08 33.80 47.78
C PRO A 414 -30.47 33.24 47.43
N TYR A 415 -30.60 32.47 46.34
CA TYR A 415 -31.87 31.88 45.93
C TYR A 415 -32.27 30.71 46.83
N TYR A 416 -31.32 29.86 47.21
CA TYR A 416 -31.57 28.78 48.16
C TYR A 416 -32.01 29.35 49.51
N GLY A 417 -31.31 30.38 50.00
CA GLY A 417 -31.67 31.10 51.23
C GLY A 417 -33.07 31.70 51.15
N ALA A 418 -33.40 32.40 50.06
CA ALA A 418 -34.72 33.01 49.86
C ALA A 418 -35.87 31.98 49.90
N CYS A 419 -35.66 30.79 49.33
CA CYS A 419 -36.66 29.71 49.41
C CYS A 419 -36.91 29.28 50.86
N PHE A 420 -35.84 28.99 51.60
CA PHE A 420 -35.97 28.56 53.00
C PHE A 420 -36.52 29.65 53.92
N THR A 421 -36.13 30.92 53.72
CA THR A 421 -36.68 32.04 54.50
C THR A 421 -38.16 32.26 54.21
N THR A 422 -38.60 32.10 52.96
CA THR A 422 -40.03 32.19 52.61
C THR A 422 -40.84 31.06 53.24
N MET A 423 -40.31 29.82 53.24
CA MET A 423 -40.95 28.68 53.91
C MET A 423 -41.07 28.90 55.42
N ALA A 424 -39.99 29.37 56.06
CA ALA A 424 -40.00 29.70 57.49
C ALA A 424 -40.97 30.85 57.81
N GLY A 425 -40.98 31.90 56.98
CA GLY A 425 -41.89 33.03 57.10
C GLY A 425 -43.35 32.62 56.97
N PHE A 426 -43.69 31.77 56.00
CA PHE A 426 -45.05 31.24 55.84
C PHE A 426 -45.48 30.36 57.01
N PHE A 427 -44.57 29.56 57.56
CA PHE A 427 -44.83 28.75 58.76
C PHE A 427 -45.14 29.62 59.98
N VAL A 428 -44.30 30.62 60.24
CA VAL A 428 -44.51 31.58 61.35
C VAL A 428 -45.80 32.38 61.13
N PHE A 429 -46.03 32.88 59.91
CA PHE A 429 -47.27 33.58 59.55
C PHE A 429 -48.50 32.73 59.81
N SER A 430 -48.50 31.46 59.38
CA SER A 430 -49.62 30.54 59.57
C SER A 430 -49.91 30.31 61.06
N PHE A 431 -48.86 30.14 61.87
CA PHE A 431 -49.01 29.98 63.31
C PHE A 431 -49.58 31.25 63.97
N VAL A 432 -49.03 32.42 63.66
CA VAL A 432 -49.52 33.69 64.20
C VAL A 432 -50.95 33.94 63.76
N TYR A 433 -51.27 33.77 62.48
CA TYR A 433 -52.59 34.03 61.92
C TYR A 433 -53.68 33.13 62.52
N LEU A 434 -53.39 31.83 62.73
CA LEU A 434 -54.36 30.89 63.30
C LEU A 434 -54.62 31.09 64.79
N TYR A 435 -53.61 31.51 65.55
CA TYR A 435 -53.71 31.70 67.00
C TYR A 435 -53.81 33.18 67.41
N HIS A 436 -54.03 34.08 66.45
CA HIS A 436 -54.31 35.48 66.71
C HIS A 436 -55.73 35.60 67.31
N LYS A 437 -55.84 36.26 68.46
CA LYS A 437 -57.13 36.58 69.10
C LYS A 437 -57.85 37.73 68.41
#